data_AF-A0A497MLN7-F1
#
_entry.id   AF-A0A497MLN7-F1
#
_cell.length_a   1.000
_cell.length_b   1.000
_cell.length_c   1.000
_cell.angle_alpha   90.00
_cell.angle_beta   90.00
_cell.angle_gamma   90.00
#
_symmetry.space_group_name_H-M   'P 1'
#
loop_
_entity.id
_entity.type
_entity.pdbx_description
1 polymer ?
#
loop_
_entity_poly.entity_id
_entity_poly.type
_entity_poly.pdbx_seq_one_letter_code
_entity_poly.pdbx_strand_id
1 'polypeptide(L)'
;MSNTLRSQEEVQKWIKNVYNDPIAKILLENSHLTETQLEILLIDVITDNLYDKQVKMEEKAKLRIKRKISKGAFNRSLKQAKTNVIRSIYTLILLQYLGLVSLTTLKKYLQLPEKVKEYLEALKKAENEEEVAFLRKELRETLLTFANHKGFSSKE
;
A
#
# COMPACT_ATOMS: atom_id res chain seq x y z
N MET A 1 -14.29 -1.78 0.53
CA MET A 1 -15.59 -2.27 0.03
C MET A 1 -15.42 -3.70 -0.45
N SER A 2 -16.01 -4.60 0.33
CA SER A 2 -16.07 -6.05 0.20
C SER A 2 -16.97 -6.45 -0.97
N ASN A 3 -16.40 -6.53 -2.17
CA ASN A 3 -16.89 -7.53 -3.12
C ASN A 3 -16.20 -8.83 -2.76
N THR A 4 -16.99 -9.79 -2.31
CA THR A 4 -16.55 -11.14 -1.93
C THR A 4 -15.73 -11.72 -3.08
N LEU A 5 -14.40 -11.75 -2.94
CA LEU A 5 -13.51 -12.45 -3.86
C LEU A 5 -13.69 -13.94 -3.55
N ARG A 6 -14.48 -14.64 -4.36
CA ARG A 6 -14.89 -16.03 -4.19
C ARG A 6 -13.99 -17.03 -4.92
N SER A 7 -13.10 -16.57 -5.79
CA SER A 7 -12.19 -17.43 -6.56
C SER A 7 -10.74 -16.94 -6.61
N GLN A 8 -9.82 -17.87 -6.89
CA GLN A 8 -8.40 -17.55 -7.15
C GLN A 8 -8.24 -16.52 -8.28
N GLU A 9 -9.05 -16.63 -9.33
CA GLU A 9 -8.99 -15.72 -10.48
C GLU A 9 -9.41 -14.30 -10.10
N GLU A 10 -10.41 -14.16 -9.23
CA GLU A 10 -10.85 -12.85 -8.72
C GLU A 10 -9.77 -12.20 -7.86
N VAL A 11 -9.11 -12.98 -6.97
CA VAL A 11 -7.98 -12.48 -6.17
C VAL A 11 -6.86 -12.00 -7.09
N GLN A 12 -6.49 -12.79 -8.10
CA GLN A 12 -5.45 -12.41 -9.05
C GLN A 12 -5.84 -11.19 -9.89
N LYS A 13 -7.10 -11.09 -10.33
CA LYS A 13 -7.61 -9.93 -11.06
C LYS A 13 -7.56 -8.66 -10.20
N TRP A 14 -7.97 -8.76 -8.93
CA TRP A 14 -7.91 -7.64 -8.00
C TRP A 14 -6.46 -7.17 -7.77
N ILE A 15 -5.52 -8.09 -7.54
CA ILE A 15 -4.11 -7.73 -7.37
C ILE A 15 -3.54 -7.08 -8.65
N LYS A 16 -3.92 -7.57 -9.84
CA LYS A 16 -3.54 -6.91 -11.11
C LYS A 16 -4.08 -5.48 -11.19
N ASN A 17 -5.32 -5.24 -10.76
CA ASN A 17 -5.89 -3.90 -10.73
C ASN A 17 -5.13 -2.97 -9.77
N VAL A 18 -4.66 -3.47 -8.62
CA VAL A 18 -3.81 -2.70 -7.71
C VAL A 18 -2.51 -2.27 -8.41
N TYR A 19 -1.86 -3.14 -9.19
CA TYR A 19 -0.65 -2.75 -9.91
C TYR A 19 -0.89 -1.77 -11.07
N ASN A 20 -2.11 -1.71 -11.59
CA ASN A 20 -2.49 -0.77 -12.63
C ASN A 20 -3.01 0.56 -12.05
N ASP A 21 -3.22 0.65 -10.74
CA ASP A 21 -3.61 1.89 -10.07
C ASP A 21 -2.39 2.83 -9.97
N PRO A 22 -2.44 4.02 -10.62
CA PRO A 22 -1.35 4.99 -10.55
C PRO A 22 -0.99 5.42 -9.12
N ILE A 23 -1.97 5.48 -8.21
CA ILE A 23 -1.75 5.86 -6.81
C ILE A 23 -0.97 4.76 -6.10
N ALA A 24 -1.42 3.51 -6.22
CA ALA A 24 -0.73 2.37 -5.63
C ALA A 24 0.70 2.24 -6.15
N LYS A 25 0.94 2.54 -7.42
CA LYS A 25 2.29 2.57 -8.01
C LYS A 25 3.19 3.62 -7.36
N ILE A 26 2.72 4.87 -7.23
CA ILE A 26 3.48 5.95 -6.57
C ILE A 26 3.78 5.57 -5.11
N LEU A 27 2.79 5.05 -4.39
CA LEU A 27 2.96 4.62 -3.00
C LEU A 27 3.98 3.49 -2.87
N LEU A 28 3.94 2.51 -3.79
CA LEU A 28 4.87 1.40 -3.80
C LEU A 28 6.30 1.86 -4.07
N GLU A 29 6.50 2.72 -5.08
CA GLU A 29 7.81 3.30 -5.45
C GLU A 29 8.47 4.07 -4.30
N ASN A 30 7.67 4.65 -3.40
CA ASN A 30 8.15 5.44 -2.26
C ASN A 30 8.07 4.68 -0.92
N SER A 31 7.81 3.37 -0.95
CA SER A 31 7.72 2.53 0.25
C SER A 31 8.95 1.65 0.43
N HIS A 32 9.05 1.01 1.61
CA HIS A 32 10.06 -0.02 1.89
C HIS A 32 9.64 -1.43 1.42
N LEU A 33 8.60 -1.52 0.59
CA LEU A 33 8.11 -2.78 0.03
C LEU A 33 8.49 -2.90 -1.44
N THR A 34 8.97 -4.08 -1.83
CA THR A 34 9.09 -4.45 -3.25
C THR A 34 7.73 -4.89 -3.79
N GLU A 35 7.55 -4.87 -5.13
CA GLU A 35 6.35 -5.42 -5.78
C GLU A 35 6.02 -6.85 -5.30
N THR A 36 7.05 -7.69 -5.14
CA THR A 36 6.88 -9.08 -4.68
C THR A 36 6.39 -9.14 -3.24
N GLN A 37 6.91 -8.27 -2.37
CA GLN A 37 6.49 -8.20 -0.97
C GLN A 37 5.05 -7.69 -0.84
N LEU A 38 4.68 -6.68 -1.64
CA LEU A 38 3.30 -6.20 -1.70
C LEU A 38 2.36 -7.32 -2.18
N GLU A 39 2.71 -8.03 -3.26
CA GLU A 39 1.90 -9.14 -3.79
C GLU A 39 1.58 -10.18 -2.70
N ILE A 40 2.63 -10.57 -1.96
CA ILE A 40 2.55 -11.62 -0.96
C ILE A 40 1.76 -11.15 0.27
N LEU A 41 1.89 -9.89 0.68
CA LEU A 41 1.06 -9.31 1.73
C LEU A 41 -0.42 -9.27 1.34
N LEU A 42 -0.72 -8.85 0.11
CA LEU A 42 -2.08 -8.81 -0.40
C LEU A 42 -2.69 -10.21 -0.43
N ILE A 43 -1.96 -11.20 -0.94
CA ILE A 43 -2.41 -12.61 -0.92
C ILE A 43 -2.66 -13.08 0.51
N ASP A 44 -1.73 -12.84 1.45
CA ASP A 44 -1.85 -13.29 2.85
C ASP A 44 -3.11 -12.72 3.51
N VAL A 45 -3.32 -11.40 3.41
CA VAL A 45 -4.45 -10.69 4.01
C VAL A 45 -5.77 -11.07 3.35
N ILE A 46 -5.80 -11.18 2.03
CA ILE A 46 -7.04 -11.50 1.30
C ILE A 46 -7.46 -12.93 1.60
N THR A 47 -6.54 -13.88 1.57
CA THR A 47 -6.86 -15.28 1.90
C THR A 47 -7.29 -15.47 3.35
N ASP A 48 -6.69 -14.76 4.30
CA ASP A 48 -7.11 -14.87 5.70
C ASP A 48 -8.47 -14.19 5.98
N ASN A 49 -8.88 -13.21 5.16
CA ASN A 49 -10.17 -12.54 5.30
C ASN A 49 -11.32 -13.18 4.50
N LEU A 50 -11.02 -13.96 3.45
CA LEU A 50 -12.04 -14.54 2.56
C LEU A 50 -12.47 -15.94 2.95
N TYR A 51 -11.56 -16.71 3.54
CA TYR A 51 -11.83 -18.10 3.87
C TYR A 51 -12.09 -18.19 5.38
N ASP A 52 -13.25 -18.76 5.77
CA ASP A 52 -13.58 -19.09 7.18
C ASP A 52 -12.59 -20.09 7.81
N LYS A 53 -11.59 -20.55 7.05
CA LYS A 53 -10.53 -21.45 7.47
C LYS A 53 -9.19 -20.88 7.03
N GLN A 54 -8.18 -21.06 7.89
CA GLN A 54 -6.82 -20.64 7.62
C GLN A 54 -6.26 -21.39 6.39
N VAL A 55 -6.04 -20.64 5.30
CA VAL A 55 -5.51 -21.19 4.05
C VAL A 55 -4.06 -21.59 4.24
N LYS A 56 -3.68 -22.78 3.73
CA LYS A 56 -2.30 -23.27 3.88
C LYS A 56 -1.34 -22.39 3.08
N MET A 57 -0.12 -22.19 3.59
CA MET A 57 0.89 -21.36 2.93
C MET A 57 1.25 -21.86 1.52
N GLU A 58 1.19 -23.18 1.30
CA GLU A 58 1.35 -23.81 -0.01
C GLU A 58 0.27 -23.35 -1.00
N GLU A 59 -0.96 -23.15 -0.55
CA GLU A 59 -2.08 -22.70 -1.37
C GLU A 59 -1.94 -21.21 -1.65
N LYS A 60 -1.59 -20.41 -0.64
CA LYS A 60 -1.27 -18.99 -0.80
C LYS A 60 -0.15 -18.77 -1.84
N ALA A 61 0.90 -19.59 -1.82
CA ALA A 61 2.00 -19.50 -2.78
C ALA A 61 1.56 -19.74 -4.24
N LYS A 62 0.48 -20.51 -4.48
CA LYS A 62 -0.08 -20.76 -5.82
C LYS A 62 -0.88 -19.58 -6.38
N LEU A 63 -1.33 -18.66 -5.53
CA LEU A 63 -2.10 -17.48 -5.93
C LEU A 63 -1.25 -16.38 -6.58
N ARG A 64 0.08 -16.50 -6.52
CA ARG A 64 0.99 -15.52 -7.11
C ARG A 64 0.80 -15.38 -8.62
N ILE A 65 0.76 -14.15 -9.12
CA ILE A 65 0.50 -13.82 -10.53
C ILE A 65 1.74 -14.03 -11.39
N LYS A 66 2.90 -13.48 -10.98
CA LYS A 66 4.08 -13.42 -11.88
C LYS A 66 4.81 -14.75 -12.03
N ARG A 67 5.00 -15.50 -10.93
CA ARG A 67 5.75 -16.77 -10.96
C ARG A 67 5.35 -17.65 -9.78
N LYS A 68 5.09 -18.94 -10.01
CA LYS A 68 4.94 -19.90 -8.92
C LYS A 68 6.24 -19.95 -8.10
N ILE A 69 6.11 -19.91 -6.78
CA ILE A 69 7.23 -20.00 -5.84
C ILE A 69 6.97 -21.12 -4.84
N SER A 70 8.04 -21.64 -4.24
CA SER A 70 7.90 -22.64 -3.18
C SER A 70 7.29 -22.02 -1.92
N LYS A 71 6.69 -22.86 -1.06
CA LYS A 71 6.21 -22.47 0.28
C LYS A 71 7.29 -21.72 1.07
N GLY A 72 8.53 -22.22 1.05
CA GLY A 72 9.65 -21.61 1.77
C GLY A 72 10.00 -20.23 1.24
N ALA A 73 9.97 -20.02 -0.07
CA ALA A 73 10.18 -18.71 -0.68
C ALA A 73 9.06 -17.73 -0.33
N PHE A 74 7.79 -18.18 -0.38
CA PHE A 74 6.64 -17.37 0.02
C PHE A 74 6.75 -16.92 1.48
N ASN A 75 7.01 -17.86 2.40
CA ASN A 75 7.12 -17.57 3.83
C ASN A 75 8.26 -16.59 4.14
N ARG A 76 9.43 -16.74 3.50
CA ARG A 76 10.55 -15.81 3.70
C ARG A 76 10.18 -14.41 3.24
N SER A 77 9.59 -14.26 2.06
CA SER A 77 9.17 -12.95 1.54
C SER A 77 8.07 -12.32 2.38
N LEU A 78 7.10 -13.10 2.87
CA LEU A 78 6.05 -12.62 3.77
C LEU A 78 6.64 -12.11 5.08
N LYS A 79 7.57 -12.86 5.68
CA LYS A 79 8.29 -12.45 6.90
C LYS A 79 9.06 -11.16 6.66
N GLN A 80 9.77 -11.05 5.53
CA GLN A 80 10.51 -9.84 5.16
C GLN A 80 9.57 -8.63 5.00
N ALA A 81 8.44 -8.81 4.30
CA ALA A 81 7.45 -7.75 4.10
C ALA A 81 6.89 -7.25 5.45
N LYS A 82 6.46 -8.16 6.33
CA LYS A 82 5.99 -7.82 7.70
C LYS A 82 7.08 -7.12 8.52
N THR A 83 8.33 -7.61 8.44
CA THR A 83 9.46 -7.00 9.13
C THR A 83 9.74 -5.58 8.64
N ASN A 84 9.68 -5.34 7.32
CA ASN A 84 9.89 -4.01 6.76
C ASN A 84 8.82 -3.03 7.23
N VAL A 85 7.54 -3.43 7.23
CA VAL A 85 6.43 -2.59 7.75
C VAL A 85 6.67 -2.21 9.22
N ILE A 86 6.95 -3.20 10.07
CA ILE A 86 7.19 -2.95 11.50
C ILE A 86 8.41 -2.04 11.70
N ARG A 87 9.51 -2.29 10.97
CA ARG A 87 10.69 -1.43 11.05
C ARG A 87 10.39 0.01 10.62
N SER A 88 9.63 0.22 9.56
CA SER A 88 9.21 1.57 9.15
C SER A 88 8.43 2.29 10.25
N ILE A 89 7.53 1.60 10.96
CA ILE A 89 6.79 2.16 12.10
C ILE A 89 7.74 2.50 13.25
N TYR A 90 8.63 1.57 13.62
CA TYR A 90 9.63 1.80 14.67
C TYR A 90 10.59 2.94 14.34
N THR A 91 10.93 3.13 13.05
CA THR A 91 11.73 4.27 12.61
C THR A 91 10.99 5.59 12.87
N LEU A 92 9.70 5.69 12.54
CA LEU A 92 8.92 6.91 12.85
C LEU A 92 8.86 7.18 14.35
N ILE A 93 8.65 6.14 15.16
CA ILE A 93 8.63 6.23 16.62
C ILE A 93 10.00 6.69 17.16
N LEU A 94 11.09 6.09 16.67
CA LEU A 94 12.46 6.43 17.09
C LEU A 94 12.80 7.88 16.77
N LEU A 95 12.47 8.34 15.56
CA LEU A 95 12.70 9.72 15.14
C LEU A 95 11.94 10.73 16.01
N GLN A 96 10.69 10.42 16.36
CA GLN A 96 9.90 11.22 17.29
C GLN A 96 10.48 11.23 18.70
N TYR A 97 10.88 10.06 19.20
CA TYR A 97 11.45 9.88 20.53
C TYR A 97 12.75 10.65 20.71
N LEU A 98 13.61 10.68 19.68
CA LEU A 98 14.86 11.45 19.67
C LEU A 98 14.65 12.95 19.42
N GLY A 99 13.42 13.42 19.19
CA GLY A 99 13.12 14.82 18.89
C GLY A 99 13.55 15.28 17.49
N LEU A 100 13.89 14.35 16.59
CA LEU A 100 14.31 14.66 15.21
C LEU A 100 13.12 15.04 14.31
N VAL A 101 11.92 14.61 14.70
CA VAL A 101 10.66 14.95 14.04
C VAL A 101 9.64 15.32 15.11
N SER A 102 8.80 16.32 14.84
CA SER A 102 7.69 16.68 15.72
C SER A 102 6.46 15.83 15.45
N LEU A 103 5.63 15.63 16.48
CA LEU A 103 4.39 14.85 16.32
C LEU A 103 3.45 15.52 15.32
N THR A 104 3.47 16.86 15.25
CA THR A 104 2.75 17.63 14.24
C THR A 104 3.21 17.29 12.83
N THR A 105 4.52 17.18 12.60
CA THR A 105 5.06 16.74 11.31
C THR A 105 4.65 15.31 10.98
N LEU A 106 4.74 14.36 11.94
CA LEU A 106 4.27 12.99 11.72
C LEU A 106 2.77 12.92 11.39
N LYS A 107 1.94 13.71 12.08
CA LYS A 107 0.50 13.78 11.82
C LYS A 107 0.19 14.22 10.39
N LYS A 108 0.97 15.13 9.79
CA LYS A 108 0.79 15.52 8.37
C LYS A 108 0.91 14.33 7.43
N TYR A 109 1.87 13.43 7.67
CA TYR A 109 2.03 12.20 6.90
C TYR A 109 0.90 11.20 7.18
N LEU A 110 0.45 11.08 8.43
CA LEU A 110 -0.65 10.19 8.81
C LEU A 110 -2.03 10.66 8.33
N GLN A 111 -2.19 11.93 7.95
CA GLN A 111 -3.41 12.48 7.35
C GLN A 111 -3.51 12.22 5.84
N LEU A 112 -2.40 11.83 5.19
CA LEU A 112 -2.36 11.59 3.75
C LEU A 112 -3.35 10.51 3.28
N PRO A 113 -3.56 9.38 4.00
CA PRO A 113 -4.55 8.39 3.63
C PRO A 113 -5.99 8.93 3.59
N GLU A 114 -6.37 9.81 4.53
CA GLU A 114 -7.69 10.44 4.52
C GLU A 114 -7.85 11.36 3.32
N LYS A 115 -6.83 12.17 2.99
CA LYS A 115 -6.83 12.97 1.77
C LYS A 115 -6.99 12.08 0.53
N VAL A 116 -6.22 11.00 0.41
CA VAL A 116 -6.34 10.04 -0.70
C VAL A 116 -7.77 9.51 -0.80
N LYS A 117 -8.41 9.19 0.33
CA LYS A 117 -9.79 8.73 0.36
C LYS A 117 -10.78 9.80 -0.12
N GLU A 118 -10.64 11.04 0.36
CA GLU A 118 -11.44 12.19 -0.11
C GLU A 118 -11.33 12.37 -1.63
N TYR A 119 -10.10 12.31 -2.18
CA TYR A 119 -9.89 12.36 -3.63
C TYR A 119 -10.55 11.20 -4.38
N LEU A 120 -10.46 9.97 -3.85
CA LEU A 120 -11.12 8.81 -4.46
C LEU A 120 -12.64 8.92 -4.41
N GLU A 121 -13.21 9.56 -3.40
CA GLU A 121 -14.64 9.84 -3.32
C GLU A 121 -15.06 10.93 -4.30
N ALA A 122 -14.26 12.00 -4.46
CA ALA A 122 -14.48 13.03 -5.47
C ALA A 122 -14.40 12.45 -6.89
N LEU A 123 -13.42 11.58 -7.16
CA LEU A 123 -13.25 10.91 -8.45
C LEU A 123 -14.47 10.08 -8.85
N LYS A 124 -15.18 9.48 -7.89
CA LYS A 124 -16.42 8.73 -8.16
C LYS A 124 -17.60 9.63 -8.51
N LYS A 125 -17.56 10.90 -8.11
CA LYS A 125 -18.62 11.89 -8.35
C LYS A 125 -18.35 12.75 -9.57
N ALA A 126 -17.13 12.74 -10.10
CA ALA A 126 -16.74 13.53 -11.25
C ALA A 126 -17.59 13.17 -12.48
N GLU A 127 -18.10 14.18 -13.17
CA GLU A 127 -19.06 14.00 -14.26
C GLU A 127 -18.40 14.01 -15.65
N ASN A 128 -17.17 14.52 -15.74
CA ASN A 128 -16.46 14.66 -17.00
C ASN A 128 -14.96 14.29 -16.91
N GLU A 129 -14.35 14.03 -18.06
CA GLU A 129 -12.95 13.60 -18.14
C GLU A 129 -11.94 14.68 -17.68
N GLU A 130 -12.29 15.96 -17.81
CA GLU A 130 -11.44 17.08 -17.41
C GLU A 130 -11.31 17.16 -15.88
N GLU A 131 -12.42 17.02 -15.16
CA GLU A 131 -12.48 16.94 -13.70
C GLU A 131 -11.73 15.71 -13.18
N VAL A 132 -11.89 14.56 -13.83
CA VAL A 132 -11.13 13.34 -13.54
C VAL A 132 -9.63 13.55 -13.73
N ALA A 133 -9.21 14.19 -14.82
CA ALA A 133 -7.79 14.45 -15.10
C ALA A 133 -7.19 15.43 -14.10
N PHE A 134 -7.93 16.48 -13.73
CA PHE A 134 -7.53 17.47 -12.73
C PHE A 134 -7.33 16.81 -11.36
N LEU A 135 -8.31 16.07 -10.85
CA LEU A 135 -8.24 15.39 -9.55
C LEU A 135 -7.08 14.39 -9.48
N ARG A 136 -6.84 13.64 -10.57
CA ARG A 136 -5.70 12.71 -10.65
C ARG A 136 -4.35 13.44 -10.61
N LYS A 137 -4.25 14.57 -11.30
CA LYS A 137 -3.03 15.40 -11.31
C LYS A 137 -2.77 15.98 -9.92
N GLU A 138 -3.78 16.56 -9.29
CA GLU A 138 -3.69 17.17 -7.95
C GLU A 138 -3.30 16.13 -6.89
N LEU A 139 -3.92 14.96 -6.90
CA LEU A 139 -3.56 13.87 -5.99
C LEU A 139 -2.11 13.42 -6.21
N ARG A 140 -1.69 13.27 -7.47
CA ARG A 140 -0.30 12.91 -7.80
C ARG A 140 0.69 13.96 -7.29
N GLU A 141 0.42 15.25 -7.51
CA GLU A 141 1.27 16.35 -7.04
C GLU A 141 1.34 16.40 -5.52
N THR A 142 0.21 16.15 -4.84
CA THR A 142 0.17 16.05 -3.38
C THR A 142 1.08 14.91 -2.89
N LEU A 143 0.93 13.70 -3.44
CA LEU A 143 1.75 12.53 -3.09
C LEU A 143 3.24 12.77 -3.35
N LEU A 144 3.58 13.40 -4.49
CA LEU A 144 4.96 13.71 -4.85
C LEU A 144 5.57 14.81 -4.00
N THR A 145 4.79 15.80 -3.58
CA THR A 145 5.24 16.83 -2.63
C THR A 145 5.68 16.20 -1.32
N PHE A 146 4.93 15.23 -0.80
CA PHE A 146 5.30 14.50 0.42
C PHE A 146 6.52 13.59 0.21
N ALA A 147 6.69 13.01 -0.98
CA ALA A 147 7.85 12.18 -1.33
C ALA A 147 9.15 13.01 -1.46
N ASN A 148 9.06 14.22 -2.02
CA ASN A 148 10.19 15.10 -2.27
C ASN A 148 10.49 16.06 -1.11
N HIS A 149 9.64 16.10 -0.08
CA HIS A 149 9.80 17.09 0.97
C HIS A 149 11.03 16.80 1.84
N LYS A 150 11.96 17.77 1.81
CA LYS A 150 13.00 18.03 2.81
C LYS A 150 12.43 18.34 4.21
N GLY A 151 11.25 17.80 4.57
CA GLY A 151 10.55 18.01 5.85
C GLY A 151 11.29 17.46 7.08
N PHE A 152 12.44 16.84 6.87
CA PHE A 152 13.43 16.54 7.90
C PHE A 152 14.43 17.68 8.16
N SER A 153 14.33 18.81 7.46
CA SER A 153 15.10 20.01 7.77
C SER A 153 14.47 20.71 8.97
N SER A 154 14.93 20.34 10.15
CA SER A 154 14.78 21.09 11.39
C SER A 154 15.38 22.49 11.25
N LYS A 155 14.57 23.45 10.85
CA LYS A 155 14.77 24.87 11.17
C LYS A 155 13.42 25.53 11.42
N GLU A 156 12.94 25.40 12.65
CA GLU A 156 12.31 26.51 13.36
C GLU A 156 13.27 26.91 14.48
#